data_AF-A0A1V9Y1E2-F1
#
_entry.id   AF-A0A1V9Y1E2-F1
#
_cell.length_a   1.000
_cell.length_b   1.000
_cell.length_c   1.000
_cell.angle_alpha   90.00
_cell.angle_beta   90.00
_cell.angle_gamma   90.00
#
_symmetry.space_group_name_H-M   'P 1'
#
loop_
_entity.id
_entity.type
_entity.pdbx_description
1 polymer ?
#
loop_
_entity_poly.entity_id
_entity_poly.type
_entity_poly.pdbx_seq_one_letter_code
_entity_poly.pdbx_strand_id
1 'polypeptide(L)'
;MDLSCWTLKLKKASSDADKLKADVQRIREERDALQVAYEQVKTCVRELEVLKEREAAFKLLQKDQASQIEVFKEEWRKEETARMKWENDYKELLQTWQNVEQNLPVIVSGETSQRTQIDIPRQHIHPRPAADLYCPLCNDVFSDQETLIRHADLCEGTQS
;
A
#
# COMPACT_ATOMS: atom_id res chain seq x y z
N MET A 1 -97.24 0.43 17.94
CA MET A 1 -95.97 0.51 17.17
C MET A 1 -96.03 -0.55 16.09
N ASP A 2 -95.79 -0.18 14.83
CA ASP A 2 -96.01 -1.02 13.65
C ASP A 2 -94.79 -1.93 13.35
N LEU A 3 -95.06 -3.17 12.92
CA LEU A 3 -94.06 -4.22 12.60
C LEU A 3 -93.12 -3.78 11.46
N SER A 4 -93.66 -2.94 10.55
CA SER A 4 -92.95 -2.34 9.43
C SER A 4 -91.77 -1.46 9.87
N CYS A 5 -91.97 -0.66 10.93
CA CYS A 5 -90.97 0.26 11.49
C CYS A 5 -89.79 -0.49 12.12
N TRP A 6 -90.07 -1.59 12.83
CA TRP A 6 -89.03 -2.46 13.39
C TRP A 6 -88.19 -3.15 12.32
N THR A 7 -88.84 -3.61 11.24
CA THR A 7 -88.15 -4.26 10.12
C THR A 7 -87.20 -3.30 9.39
N LEU A 8 -87.61 -2.04 9.20
CA LEU A 8 -86.77 -0.99 8.61
C LEU A 8 -85.54 -0.67 9.48
N LYS A 9 -85.74 -0.51 10.80
CA LYS A 9 -84.64 -0.27 11.75
C LYS A 9 -83.64 -1.43 11.76
N LEU A 10 -84.13 -2.67 11.74
CA LEU A 10 -83.29 -3.86 11.71
C LEU A 10 -82.45 -3.94 10.43
N LYS A 11 -83.06 -3.67 9.26
CA LYS A 11 -82.34 -3.63 7.98
C LYS A 11 -81.25 -2.56 7.96
N LYS A 12 -81.55 -1.36 8.47
CA LYS A 12 -80.56 -0.29 8.57
C LYS A 12 -79.41 -0.68 9.50
N ALA A 13 -79.72 -1.18 10.69
CA ALA A 13 -78.71 -1.63 11.66
C ALA A 13 -77.82 -2.75 11.08
N SER A 14 -78.40 -3.70 10.32
CA SER A 14 -77.62 -4.74 9.63
C SER A 14 -76.67 -4.14 8.59
N SER A 15 -77.15 -3.22 7.76
CA SER A 15 -76.31 -2.55 6.75
C SER A 15 -75.18 -1.74 7.39
N ASP A 16 -75.46 -1.04 8.49
CA ASP A 16 -74.45 -0.28 9.23
C ASP A 16 -73.43 -1.21 9.89
N ALA A 17 -73.86 -2.37 10.42
CA ALA A 17 -72.97 -3.39 10.97
C ALA A 17 -72.03 -3.98 9.89
N ASP A 18 -72.55 -4.25 8.68
CA ASP A 18 -71.75 -4.77 7.57
C ASP A 18 -70.69 -3.75 7.11
N LYS A 19 -71.05 -2.46 7.05
CA LYS A 19 -70.10 -1.39 6.75
C LYS A 19 -69.01 -1.28 7.81
N LEU A 20 -69.39 -1.25 9.09
CA LEU A 20 -68.43 -1.21 10.20
C LEU A 20 -67.49 -2.42 10.17
N LYS A 21 -68.00 -3.60 9.83
CA LYS A 21 -67.16 -4.80 9.69
C LYS A 21 -66.15 -4.66 8.55
N ALA A 22 -66.56 -4.11 7.40
CA ALA A 22 -65.67 -3.82 6.29
C ALA A 22 -64.61 -2.77 6.65
N ASP A 23 -65.00 -1.70 7.34
CA ASP A 23 -64.08 -0.66 7.80
C ASP A 23 -63.06 -1.19 8.82
N VAL A 24 -63.50 -2.02 9.76
CA VAL A 24 -62.61 -2.69 10.73
C VAL A 24 -61.59 -3.58 10.01
N GLN A 25 -62.02 -4.30 8.98
CA GLN A 25 -61.12 -5.15 8.20
C GLN A 25 -60.08 -4.31 7.45
N ARG A 26 -60.49 -3.23 6.79
CA ARG A 26 -59.58 -2.29 6.12
C ARG A 26 -58.55 -1.70 7.08
N ILE A 27 -58.99 -1.22 8.24
CA ILE A 27 -58.09 -0.64 9.25
C ILE A 27 -57.07 -1.67 9.75
N ARG A 28 -57.46 -2.94 9.88
CA ARG A 28 -56.53 -4.01 10.27
C ARG A 28 -55.47 -4.24 9.21
N GLU A 29 -55.85 -4.29 7.95
CA GLU A 29 -54.93 -4.44 6.82
C GLU A 29 -53.96 -3.25 6.74
N GLU A 30 -54.45 -2.03 6.91
CA GLU A 30 -53.62 -0.82 6.97
C GLU A 30 -52.64 -0.86 8.15
N ARG A 31 -53.10 -1.27 9.34
CA ARG A 31 -52.24 -1.44 10.53
C ARG A 31 -51.16 -2.48 10.27
N ASP A 32 -51.49 -3.62 9.67
CA ASP A 32 -50.54 -4.70 9.42
C ASP A 32 -49.51 -4.26 8.38
N ALA A 33 -49.91 -3.53 7.34
CA ALA A 33 -49.00 -2.92 6.38
C ALA A 33 -48.05 -1.89 7.04
N LEU A 34 -48.57 -1.03 7.92
CA LEU A 34 -47.77 -0.07 8.68
C LEU A 34 -46.78 -0.76 9.63
N GLN A 35 -47.19 -1.86 10.27
CA GLN A 35 -46.31 -2.63 11.14
C GLN A 35 -45.13 -3.22 10.36
N VAL A 36 -45.37 -3.74 9.15
CA VAL A 36 -44.30 -4.22 8.26
C VAL A 36 -43.35 -3.08 7.88
N ALA A 37 -43.90 -1.92 7.47
CA ALA A 37 -43.08 -0.75 7.13
C ALA A 37 -42.26 -0.24 8.31
N TYR A 38 -42.82 -0.27 9.53
CA TYR A 38 -42.12 0.11 10.75
C TYR A 38 -40.90 -0.78 11.03
N GLU A 39 -41.06 -2.10 10.93
CA GLU A 39 -39.94 -3.03 11.14
C GLU A 39 -38.87 -2.92 10.04
N GLN A 40 -39.26 -2.59 8.80
CA GLN A 40 -38.32 -2.26 7.74
C GLN A 40 -37.50 -1.01 8.08
N VAL A 41 -38.16 0.10 8.46
CA VAL A 41 -37.47 1.34 8.85
C VAL A 41 -36.52 1.10 10.01
N LYS A 42 -36.97 0.35 11.03
CA LYS A 42 -36.14 -0.02 12.18
C LYS A 42 -34.89 -0.81 11.78
N THR A 43 -35.00 -1.67 10.77
CA THR A 43 -33.85 -2.40 10.21
C THR A 43 -32.91 -1.42 9.50
N CYS A 44 -33.42 -0.54 8.64
CA CYS A 44 -32.62 0.48 7.97
C CYS A 44 -31.90 1.42 8.96
N VAL A 45 -32.53 1.77 10.09
CA VAL A 45 -31.90 2.60 11.13
C VAL A 45 -30.66 1.90 11.71
N ARG A 46 -30.73 0.61 12.00
CA ARG A 46 -29.56 -0.17 12.48
C ARG A 46 -28.45 -0.22 11.44
N GLU A 47 -28.80 -0.38 10.16
CA GLU A 47 -27.82 -0.36 9.07
C GLU A 47 -27.14 1.01 8.95
N LEU A 48 -27.88 2.10 9.09
CA LEU A 48 -27.34 3.47 9.09
C LEU A 48 -26.37 3.70 10.27
N GLU A 49 -26.67 3.16 11.45
CA GLU A 49 -25.76 3.24 12.61
C GLU A 49 -24.42 2.57 12.30
N VAL A 50 -24.44 1.35 11.74
CA VAL A 50 -23.23 0.64 11.31
C VAL A 50 -22.45 1.43 10.25
N LEU A 51 -23.14 2.03 9.27
CA LEU A 51 -22.49 2.85 8.25
C LEU A 51 -21.83 4.10 8.85
N LYS A 52 -22.46 4.72 9.84
CA LYS A 52 -21.91 5.89 10.54
C LYS A 52 -20.63 5.53 11.32
N GLU A 53 -20.60 4.37 11.96
CA GLU A 53 -19.39 3.86 12.62
C GLU A 53 -18.26 3.61 11.62
N ARG A 54 -18.57 3.00 10.47
CA ARG A 54 -17.60 2.78 9.39
C ARG A 54 -17.05 4.10 8.84
N GLU A 55 -17.91 5.10 8.62
CA GLU A 55 -17.48 6.42 8.17
C GLU A 55 -16.50 7.07 9.16
N ALA A 56 -16.77 6.97 10.46
CA ALA A 56 -15.87 7.47 11.50
C ALA A 56 -14.50 6.74 11.46
N ALA A 57 -14.50 5.42 11.30
CA ALA A 57 -13.27 4.65 11.15
C ALA A 57 -12.46 5.05 9.91
N PHE A 58 -13.12 5.26 8.76
CA PHE A 58 -12.45 5.73 7.54
C PHE A 58 -11.83 7.13 7.72
N LYS A 59 -12.51 8.04 8.42
CA LYS A 59 -11.96 9.36 8.73
C LYS A 59 -10.69 9.28 9.58
N LEU A 60 -10.64 8.37 10.55
CA LEU A 60 -9.42 8.13 11.35
C LEU A 60 -8.28 7.58 10.46
N LEU A 61 -8.57 6.62 9.59
CA LEU A 61 -7.58 6.06 8.67
C LEU A 61 -7.03 7.13 7.70
N GLN A 62 -7.89 7.98 7.14
CA GLN A 62 -7.46 9.08 6.28
C GLN A 62 -6.53 10.05 7.01
N LYS A 63 -6.84 10.37 8.28
CA LYS A 63 -5.98 11.22 9.10
C LYS A 63 -4.62 10.56 9.36
N ASP A 64 -4.61 9.28 9.67
CA ASP A 64 -3.38 8.52 9.89
C ASP A 64 -2.50 8.48 8.63
N GLN A 65 -3.10 8.16 7.47
CA GLN A 65 -2.41 8.19 6.18
C GLN A 65 -1.83 9.57 5.85
N ALA A 66 -2.59 10.64 6.09
CA ALA A 66 -2.08 12.00 5.89
C ALA A 66 -0.88 12.30 6.80
N SER A 67 -0.91 11.85 8.05
CA SER A 67 0.21 11.98 8.98
C SER A 67 1.45 11.20 8.49
N GLN A 68 1.27 9.97 8.01
CA GLN A 68 2.37 9.17 7.47
C GLN A 68 3.00 9.83 6.24
N ILE A 69 2.19 10.38 5.34
CA ILE A 69 2.67 11.11 4.16
C ILE A 69 3.54 12.30 4.56
N GLU A 70 3.14 13.06 5.58
CA GLU A 70 3.95 14.19 6.06
C GLU A 70 5.28 13.74 6.69
N VAL A 71 5.29 12.61 7.39
CA VAL A 71 6.53 12.00 7.89
C VAL A 71 7.45 11.63 6.73
N PHE A 72 6.95 10.92 5.72
CA PHE A 72 7.75 10.55 4.55
C PHE A 72 8.26 11.77 3.79
N LYS A 73 7.47 12.84 3.66
CA LYS A 73 7.92 14.09 3.03
C LYS A 73 9.06 14.75 3.79
N GLU A 74 9.02 14.73 5.12
CA GLU A 74 10.10 15.27 5.96
C GLU A 74 11.37 14.42 5.82
N GLU A 75 11.25 13.09 5.86
CA GLU A 75 12.39 12.19 5.64
C GLU A 75 13.00 12.37 4.26
N TRP A 76 12.18 12.49 3.22
CA TRP A 76 12.63 12.77 1.87
C TRP A 76 13.39 14.10 1.76
N ARG A 77 12.92 15.15 2.45
CA ARG A 77 13.63 16.45 2.49
C ARG A 77 15.00 16.34 3.18
N LYS A 78 15.10 15.55 4.25
CA LYS A 78 16.37 15.29 4.93
C LYS A 78 17.35 14.55 4.01
N GLU A 79 16.88 13.50 3.35
CA GLU A 79 17.68 12.73 2.40
C GLU A 79 18.17 13.59 1.24
N GLU A 80 17.29 14.41 0.66
CA GLU A 80 17.66 15.32 -0.43
C GLU A 80 18.76 16.31 -0.01
N THR A 81 18.65 16.84 1.21
CA THR A 81 19.66 17.74 1.77
C THR A 81 21.00 17.03 1.98
N ALA A 82 20.97 15.80 2.52
CA ALA A 82 22.16 15.00 2.71
C ALA A 82 22.83 14.66 1.38
N ARG A 83 22.03 14.29 0.36
CA ARG A 83 22.51 13.99 -0.99
C ARG A 83 23.18 15.19 -1.64
N MET A 84 22.57 16.38 -1.58
CA MET A 84 23.17 17.61 -2.10
C MET A 84 24.50 17.92 -1.40
N LYS A 85 24.57 17.73 -0.08
CA LYS A 85 25.82 17.91 0.66
C LYS A 85 26.90 16.94 0.17
N TRP A 86 26.57 15.64 0.08
CA TRP A 86 27.49 14.62 -0.43
C TRP A 86 27.98 14.92 -1.84
N GLU A 87 27.10 15.40 -2.72
CA GLU A 87 27.47 15.77 -4.09
C GLU A 87 28.45 16.95 -4.13
N ASN A 88 28.24 17.96 -3.27
CA ASN A 88 29.15 19.08 -3.14
C ASN A 88 30.51 18.65 -2.57
N ASP A 89 30.50 17.89 -1.46
CA ASP A 89 31.72 17.37 -0.83
C ASP A 89 32.53 16.52 -1.83
N TYR A 90 31.84 15.70 -2.65
CA TYR A 90 32.48 14.90 -3.71
C TYR A 90 33.11 15.78 -4.80
N LYS A 91 32.42 16.84 -5.26
CA LYS A 91 32.95 17.79 -6.25
C LYS A 91 34.19 18.51 -5.72
N GLU A 92 34.17 18.94 -4.47
CA GLU A 92 35.33 19.58 -3.82
C GLU A 92 36.53 18.64 -3.72
N LEU A 93 36.28 17.38 -3.32
CA LEU A 93 37.32 16.35 -3.26
C LEU A 93 37.92 16.08 -4.64
N LEU A 94 37.07 15.94 -5.66
CA LEU A 94 37.51 15.69 -7.04
C LEU A 94 38.37 16.85 -7.56
N GLN A 95 37.95 18.09 -7.31
CA GLN A 95 38.71 19.28 -7.69
C GLN A 95 40.06 19.35 -6.96
N THR A 96 40.07 19.03 -5.66
CA THR A 96 41.30 18.96 -4.86
C THR A 96 42.26 17.91 -5.41
N TRP A 97 41.74 16.74 -5.78
CA TRP A 97 42.53 15.66 -6.40
C TRP A 97 43.13 16.07 -7.73
N GLN A 98 42.34 16.67 -8.63
CA GLN A 98 42.81 17.16 -9.92
C GLN A 98 43.91 18.24 -9.76
N ASN A 99 43.76 19.13 -8.78
CA ASN A 99 44.79 20.12 -8.46
C ASN A 99 46.09 19.45 -7.99
N VAL A 100 46.02 18.40 -7.17
CA VAL A 100 47.22 17.66 -6.73
C VAL A 100 47.91 16.99 -7.92
N GLU A 101 47.17 16.32 -8.80
CA GLU A 101 47.72 15.70 -10.01
C GLU A 101 48.42 16.69 -10.93
N GLN A 102 47.84 17.89 -11.10
CA GLN A 102 48.41 18.93 -11.96
C GLN A 102 49.63 19.63 -11.33
N ASN A 103 49.75 19.63 -10.00
CA ASN A 103 50.85 20.26 -9.27
C ASN A 103 51.89 19.26 -8.74
N LEU A 104 51.76 17.97 -9.07
CA LEU A 104 52.80 16.99 -8.83
C LEU A 104 54.05 17.37 -9.65
N PRO A 105 55.23 17.52 -9.04
CA PRO A 105 56.43 17.80 -9.79
C PRO A 105 56.65 16.65 -10.77
N VAL A 106 56.73 16.97 -12.07
CA VAL A 106 57.28 16.05 -13.07
C VAL A 106 58.71 15.77 -12.62
N ILE A 107 58.91 14.68 -11.89
CA ILE A 107 60.24 14.12 -11.70
C ILE A 107 60.66 13.67 -13.09
N VAL A 108 61.40 14.53 -13.78
CA VAL A 108 62.23 14.13 -14.91
C VAL A 108 63.26 13.18 -14.30
N SER A 109 62.92 11.89 -14.26
CA SER A 109 63.88 10.83 -14.00
C SER A 109 64.83 10.80 -15.19
N GLY A 110 65.89 11.60 -15.09
CA GLY A 110 67.16 11.30 -15.73
C GLY A 110 67.56 9.88 -15.33
N GLU A 111 67.97 9.13 -16.33
CA GLU A 111 68.33 7.72 -16.32
C GLU A 111 69.12 7.31 -15.06
N THR A 112 68.63 6.29 -14.36
CA THR A 112 69.51 5.20 -13.90
C THR A 112 68.74 3.90 -13.99
N SER A 113 69.06 3.17 -15.06
CA SER A 113 68.71 1.77 -15.23
C SER A 113 69.41 0.95 -14.14
N GLN A 114 68.76 0.71 -13.01
CA GLN A 114 69.04 -0.43 -12.15
C GLN A 114 67.71 -1.06 -11.72
N ARG A 115 67.21 -1.90 -12.63
CA ARG A 115 66.12 -2.83 -12.41
C ARG A 115 66.58 -3.89 -11.41
N THR A 116 66.32 -3.67 -10.12
CA THR A 116 66.24 -4.78 -9.17
C THR A 116 64.93 -5.51 -9.44
N GLN A 117 65.09 -6.71 -10.00
CA GLN A 117 64.03 -7.64 -10.35
C GLN A 117 63.44 -8.20 -9.05
N ILE A 118 62.36 -7.60 -8.57
CA ILE A 118 61.49 -8.23 -7.58
C ILE A 118 60.54 -9.11 -8.38
N ASP A 119 60.74 -10.43 -8.30
CA ASP A 119 59.80 -11.44 -8.80
C ASP A 119 58.50 -11.33 -7.99
N ILE A 120 57.57 -10.54 -8.50
CA ILE A 120 56.17 -10.58 -8.07
C ILE A 120 55.50 -11.65 -8.94
N PRO A 121 54.90 -12.70 -8.34
CA PRO A 121 54.21 -13.73 -9.11
C PRO A 121 53.18 -13.06 -10.02
N ARG A 122 53.27 -13.34 -11.33
CA ARG A 122 52.22 -13.06 -12.31
C ARG A 122 50.94 -13.76 -11.85
N GLN A 123 50.13 -13.08 -11.06
CA GLN A 123 48.72 -13.38 -11.02
C GLN A 123 48.19 -13.00 -12.40
N HIS A 124 47.74 -14.01 -13.13
CA HIS A 124 47.05 -13.85 -14.41
C HIS A 124 45.82 -12.98 -14.19
N ILE A 125 45.96 -11.66 -14.36
CA ILE A 125 44.84 -10.76 -14.50
C ILE A 125 44.29 -11.02 -15.90
N HIS A 126 43.28 -11.89 -15.96
CA HIS A 126 42.46 -12.00 -17.16
C HIS A 126 41.72 -10.68 -17.38
N PRO A 127 41.69 -10.15 -18.61
CA PRO A 127 40.89 -8.98 -18.93
C PRO A 127 39.42 -9.32 -18.71
N ARG A 128 38.80 -8.67 -17.72
CA ARG A 128 37.40 -8.84 -17.30
C ARG A 128 36.45 -8.44 -18.45
N PRO A 129 35.70 -9.36 -19.05
CA PRO A 129 34.53 -9.00 -19.83
C PRO A 129 33.42 -8.58 -18.86
N ALA A 130 32.69 -7.53 -19.21
CA ALA A 130 31.48 -7.15 -18.50
C ALA A 130 30.44 -8.26 -18.67
N ALA A 131 29.84 -8.71 -17.55
CA ALA A 131 28.69 -9.62 -17.46
C ALA A 131 28.94 -11.13 -17.32
N ASP A 132 29.87 -11.54 -16.46
CA ASP A 132 29.79 -12.88 -15.85
C ASP A 132 28.86 -12.80 -14.62
N LEU A 133 27.74 -13.53 -14.67
CA LEU A 133 26.80 -13.66 -13.57
C LEU A 133 27.33 -14.73 -12.63
N TYR A 134 27.73 -14.36 -11.41
CA TYR A 134 28.33 -15.28 -10.44
C TYR A 134 27.60 -15.25 -9.10
N CYS A 135 27.62 -16.38 -8.40
CA CYS A 135 27.06 -16.47 -7.05
C CYS A 135 28.05 -15.90 -6.02
N PRO A 136 27.67 -14.94 -5.17
CA PRO A 136 28.58 -14.36 -4.19
C PRO A 136 28.90 -15.31 -3.01
N LEU A 137 28.19 -16.44 -2.88
CA LEU A 137 28.37 -17.40 -1.79
C LEU A 137 29.37 -18.51 -2.13
N CYS A 138 29.37 -19.02 -3.37
CA CYS A 138 30.27 -20.08 -3.81
C CYS A 138 31.24 -19.66 -4.95
N ASN A 139 31.09 -18.46 -5.50
CA ASN A 139 31.85 -17.95 -6.65
C ASN A 139 31.69 -18.74 -7.96
N ASP A 140 30.69 -19.62 -8.07
CA ASP A 140 30.36 -20.29 -9.33
C ASP A 140 29.86 -19.28 -10.37
N VAL A 141 30.23 -19.50 -11.63
CA VAL A 141 29.89 -18.64 -12.77
C VAL A 141 28.76 -19.28 -13.58
N PHE A 142 27.78 -18.47 -13.94
CA PHE A 142 26.56 -18.88 -14.63
C PHE A 142 26.43 -18.15 -15.97
N SER A 143 25.90 -18.85 -16.97
CA SER A 143 25.67 -18.31 -18.32
C SER A 143 24.47 -17.37 -18.41
N ASP A 144 23.55 -17.43 -17.44
CA ASP A 144 22.32 -16.63 -17.41
C ASP A 144 21.81 -16.36 -15.98
N GLN A 145 20.96 -15.34 -15.86
CA GLN A 145 20.44 -14.84 -14.58
C GLN A 145 19.44 -15.81 -13.94
N GLU A 146 18.70 -16.57 -14.75
CA GLU A 146 17.68 -17.51 -14.25
C GLU A 146 18.34 -18.69 -13.52
N THR A 147 19.46 -19.19 -14.05
CA THR A 147 20.26 -20.24 -13.41
C THR A 147 20.93 -19.73 -12.15
N LEU A 148 21.40 -18.47 -12.13
CA LEU A 148 21.94 -17.84 -10.92
C LEU A 148 20.87 -17.70 -9.83
N ILE A 149 19.65 -17.26 -10.16
CA ILE A 149 18.55 -17.11 -9.19
C ILE A 149 18.18 -18.48 -8.59
N ARG A 150 17.99 -19.50 -9.43
CA ARG A 150 17.70 -20.86 -8.95
C ARG A 150 18.81 -21.46 -8.10
N HIS A 151 20.06 -21.14 -8.43
CA HIS A 151 21.20 -21.57 -7.64
C HIS A 151 21.23 -20.84 -6.29
N ALA A 152 20.94 -19.54 -6.23
CA ALA A 152 20.92 -18.77 -4.99
C ALA A 152 19.93 -19.33 -3.97
N ASP A 153 18.79 -19.87 -4.41
CA ASP A 153 17.80 -20.51 -3.55
C ASP A 153 18.28 -21.83 -2.92
N LEU A 154 19.29 -22.48 -3.52
CA LEU A 154 19.84 -23.78 -3.10
C LEU A 154 21.29 -23.69 -2.61
N CYS A 155 21.87 -22.49 -2.62
CA CYS A 155 23.27 -22.27 -2.29
C CYS A 155 23.47 -22.23 -0.77
N GLU A 156 23.50 -23.42 -0.16
CA GLU A 156 24.00 -23.59 1.21
C GLU A 156 25.52 -23.48 1.15
N GLY A 157 26.07 -22.27 1.33
CA GLY A 157 27.50 -21.98 1.18
C GLY A 157 28.40 -23.03 1.86
N THR A 158 28.88 -24.00 1.07
CA THR A 158 29.80 -25.03 1.55
C THR A 158 31.20 -24.47 1.53
N GLN A 159 31.64 -24.01 2.70
CA GLN A 159 33.06 -23.91 3.02
C GLN A 159 33.68 -25.32 3.05
N SER A 160 34.58 -25.60 2.11
CA SER A 160 35.77 -26.43 2.32
C SER A 160 36.81 -26.09 1.26
#